data_AF-F1YPC0-F1
#
_entry.id   AF-F1YPC0-F1
#
_cell.length_a   1.000
_cell.length_b   1.000
_cell.length_c   1.000
_cell.angle_alpha   90.00
_cell.angle_beta   90.00
_cell.angle_gamma   90.00
#
_symmetry.space_group_name_H-M   'P 1'
#
loop_
_entity.id
_entity.type
_entity.pdbx_description
1 polymer ?
#
loop_
_entity_poly.entity_id
_entity_poly.type
_entity_poly.pdbx_seq_one_letter_code
_entity_poly.pdbx_strand_id
1 'polypeptide(L)'
;MNYSPSSTAKRRHRPALIVLVAVAAIACLALAWWQWGRYESSSGTGQNLGYALQWPAFAVAVVYAYRRFVVMEADPDAERRDRDEPTEIPEGILPDRPTKNDPSVSAILDAAPDDDLAEYNKYLAELDKHPKHD
;
A
#
# COMPACT_ATOMS: atom_id res chain seq x y z
N MET A 1 -11.28 7.23 -38.79
CA MET A 1 -11.14 8.21 -37.69
C MET A 1 -10.34 7.55 -36.58
N ASN A 2 -9.09 7.94 -36.36
CA ASN A 2 -8.26 7.39 -35.27
C ASN A 2 -8.45 8.28 -34.04
N TYR A 3 -8.98 7.72 -32.95
CA TYR A 3 -9.11 8.41 -31.67
C TYR A 3 -7.90 8.03 -30.80
N SER A 4 -6.98 8.97 -30.60
CA SER A 4 -5.94 8.85 -29.58
C SER A 4 -6.46 9.47 -28.29
N PRO A 5 -6.66 8.71 -27.20
CA PRO A 5 -7.02 9.32 -25.94
C PRO A 5 -5.85 10.18 -25.44
N SER A 6 -6.08 11.48 -25.33
CA SER A 6 -5.17 12.40 -24.65
C SER A 6 -5.13 12.02 -23.18
N SER A 7 -4.03 11.43 -22.73
CA SER A 7 -3.76 11.19 -21.32
C SER A 7 -3.63 12.54 -20.61
N THR A 8 -4.66 12.94 -19.86
CA THR A 8 -4.54 14.04 -18.90
C THR A 8 -3.48 13.67 -17.90
N ALA A 9 -2.28 14.23 -18.04
CA ALA A 9 -1.20 14.06 -17.09
C ALA A 9 -1.69 14.54 -15.71
N LYS A 10 -1.98 13.58 -14.82
CA LYS A 10 -2.37 13.85 -13.44
C LYS A 10 -1.23 14.66 -12.82
N ARG A 11 -1.47 15.95 -12.56
CA ARG A 11 -0.45 16.92 -12.13
C ARG A 11 0.11 16.42 -10.78
N ARG A 12 1.30 15.81 -10.79
CA ARG A 12 1.89 15.22 -9.57
C ARG A 12 2.24 16.35 -8.58
N HIS A 13 1.62 16.35 -7.40
CA HIS A 13 1.82 17.36 -6.34
C HIS A 13 3.15 17.25 -5.58
N ARG A 14 4.18 16.66 -6.21
CA ARG A 14 5.51 16.45 -5.64
C ARG A 14 6.13 17.70 -5.00
N PRO A 15 6.14 18.90 -5.62
CA PRO A 15 6.76 20.07 -4.99
C PRO A 15 6.03 20.52 -3.73
N ALA A 16 4.69 20.42 -3.70
CA ALA A 16 3.92 20.78 -2.51
C ALA A 16 4.25 19.86 -1.32
N LEU A 17 4.39 18.56 -1.56
CA LEU A 17 4.80 17.59 -0.54
C LEU A 17 6.23 17.83 -0.06
N ILE A 18 7.17 18.17 -0.95
CA ILE A 18 8.55 18.52 -0.57
C ILE A 18 8.56 19.73 0.36
N VAL A 19 7.84 20.79 -0.01
CA VAL A 19 7.74 22.01 0.81
C VAL A 19 7.13 21.68 2.17
N LEU A 20 6.05 20.90 2.19
CA LEU A 20 5.39 20.47 3.43
C LEU A 20 6.35 19.70 4.35
N VAL A 21 7.10 18.74 3.80
CA VAL A 21 8.08 17.92 4.52
C VAL A 21 9.23 18.78 5.06
N ALA A 22 9.74 19.71 4.25
CA ALA A 22 10.80 20.63 4.66
C ALA A 22 10.33 21.54 5.81
N VAL A 23 9.14 22.12 5.69
CA VAL A 23 8.54 22.97 6.74
C VAL A 23 8.34 22.17 8.03
N ALA A 24 7.79 20.96 7.94
CA ALA A 24 7.58 20.09 9.10
C ALA A 24 8.91 19.70 9.78
N ALA A 25 9.94 19.35 8.99
CA ALA A 25 11.26 19.03 9.51
C ALA A 25 11.92 20.23 10.21
N ILE A 26 11.88 21.41 9.59
CA ILE A 26 12.40 22.65 10.18
C ILE A 26 11.66 22.98 11.49
N ALA A 27 10.33 22.86 11.51
CA ALA A 27 9.54 23.09 12.71
C ALA A 27 9.93 22.13 13.85
N CYS A 28 10.12 20.85 13.55
CA CYS A 28 10.59 19.86 14.53
C CYS A 28 11.98 20.24 15.08
N LEU A 29 12.93 20.62 14.22
CA LEU A 29 14.27 21.01 14.66
C LEU A 29 14.27 22.31 15.47
N ALA A 30 13.41 23.28 15.12
CA ALA A 30 13.22 24.49 15.90
C ALA A 30 12.64 24.19 17.30
N LEU A 31 11.69 23.26 17.40
CA LEU A 31 11.16 22.79 18.68
C LEU A 31 12.22 22.04 19.50
N ALA A 32 13.06 21.23 18.85
CA ALA A 32 14.18 20.55 19.48
C ALA A 32 15.16 21.56 20.11
N TRP A 33 15.54 22.57 19.34
CA TRP A 33 16.41 23.66 19.77
C TRP A 33 15.82 24.42 20.98
N TRP A 34 14.52 24.73 20.91
CA TRP A 34 13.84 25.39 22.02
C TRP A 34 13.80 24.52 23.29
N GLN A 35 13.53 23.21 23.14
CA GLN A 35 13.52 22.27 24.27
C GLN A 35 14.91 22.08 24.87
N TRP A 36 15.96 22.09 24.06
CA TRP A 36 17.34 22.03 24.52
C TRP A 36 17.66 23.23 25.44
N GLY A 37 17.33 24.45 25.00
CA GLY A 37 17.50 25.65 25.84
C GLY A 37 16.65 25.60 27.12
N ARG A 38 15.46 24.99 27.07
CA ARG A 38 14.63 24.77 28.27
C ARG A 38 15.24 23.77 29.24
N TYR A 39 15.93 22.74 28.73
CA TYR A 39 16.66 21.77 29.54
C TYR A 39 17.86 22.39 30.25
N GLU A 40 18.60 23.29 29.59
CA GLU A 40 19.75 23.99 30.21
C GLU A 40 19.36 25.07 31.24
N SER A 41 18.08 25.46 31.27
CA SER A 41 17.58 26.46 32.23
C SER A 41 17.57 25.91 33.66
N SER A 42 17.56 26.80 34.67
CA SER A 42 17.48 26.42 36.10
C SER A 42 16.22 25.62 36.48
N SER A 43 15.18 25.66 35.64
CA SER A 43 13.95 24.87 35.77
C SER A 43 13.92 23.62 34.86
N GLY A 44 15.04 23.22 34.27
CA GLY A 44 15.10 22.13 33.30
C GLY A 44 14.79 20.78 33.91
N THR A 45 14.11 19.91 33.16
CA THR A 45 13.78 18.54 33.60
C THR A 45 14.26 17.51 32.60
N GLY A 46 14.41 16.24 33.02
CA GLY A 46 14.72 15.13 32.11
C GLY A 46 13.69 14.96 30.96
N GLN A 47 12.45 15.39 31.18
CA GLN A 47 11.40 15.38 30.15
C GLN A 47 11.71 16.39 29.02
N ASN A 48 12.28 17.55 29.33
CA ASN A 48 12.71 18.52 28.30
C ASN A 48 13.80 17.92 27.40
N LEU A 49 14.76 17.20 27.98
CA LEU A 49 15.80 16.50 27.21
C LEU A 49 15.19 15.41 26.31
N GLY A 50 14.24 14.63 26.86
CA GLY A 50 13.47 13.66 26.09
C GLY A 50 12.81 14.30 24.86
N TYR A 51 12.12 15.43 25.03
CA TYR A 51 11.54 16.15 23.90
C TYR A 51 12.58 16.74 22.94
N ALA A 52 13.69 17.27 23.45
CA ALA A 52 14.77 17.78 22.62
C ALA A 52 15.37 16.70 21.69
N LEU A 53 15.39 15.44 22.12
CA LEU A 53 15.83 14.29 21.32
C LEU A 53 14.69 13.66 20.49
N GLN A 54 13.45 13.74 20.97
CA GLN A 54 12.27 13.21 20.28
C GLN A 54 11.94 14.01 19.00
N TRP A 55 12.01 15.34 19.06
CA TRP A 55 11.67 16.19 17.90
C TRP A 55 12.59 15.94 16.68
N PRO A 56 13.92 15.80 16.82
CA PRO A 56 14.78 15.38 15.71
C PRO A 56 14.42 14.00 15.14
N ALA A 57 14.07 13.03 15.99
CA ALA A 57 13.62 11.71 15.53
C ALA A 57 12.37 11.82 14.67
N PHE A 58 11.42 12.69 15.03
CA PHE A 58 10.26 12.98 14.19
C PHE A 58 10.63 13.68 12.88
N ALA A 59 11.58 14.62 12.88
CA ALA A 59 12.07 15.23 11.63
C ALA A 59 12.60 14.17 10.66
N VAL A 60 13.39 13.21 11.15
CA VAL A 60 13.89 12.07 10.36
C VAL A 60 12.73 11.20 9.87
N ALA A 61 11.77 10.87 10.74
CA ALA A 61 10.61 10.05 10.38
C ALA A 61 9.77 10.68 9.25
N VAL A 62 9.54 12.00 9.30
CA VAL A 62 8.79 12.71 8.25
C VAL A 62 9.53 12.69 6.91
N VAL A 63 10.85 12.92 6.90
CA VAL A 63 11.67 12.83 5.69
C VAL A 63 11.70 11.39 5.15
N TYR A 64 11.82 10.40 6.03
CA TYR A 64 11.77 8.99 5.67
C TYR A 64 10.42 8.62 5.04
N ALA A 65 9.30 9.05 5.63
CA ALA A 65 7.96 8.82 5.10
C ALA A 65 7.80 9.42 3.69
N TYR A 66 8.32 10.63 3.45
CA TYR A 66 8.34 11.22 2.11
C TYR A 66 9.17 10.40 1.12
N ARG A 67 10.38 9.99 1.51
CA ARG A 67 11.22 9.13 0.67
C ARG A 67 10.48 7.83 0.32
N ARG A 68 9.88 7.18 1.31
CA ARG A 68 9.10 5.95 1.13
C ARG A 68 7.94 6.16 0.17
N PHE A 69 7.19 7.24 0.36
CA PHE A 69 6.10 7.64 -0.53
C PHE A 69 6.56 7.85 -1.96
N VAL A 70 7.70 8.54 -2.18
CA VAL A 70 8.26 8.75 -3.52
C VAL A 70 8.70 7.43 -4.17
N VAL A 71 9.30 6.51 -3.40
CA VAL A 71 9.70 5.19 -3.91
C VAL A 71 8.47 4.39 -4.34
N MET A 72 7.43 4.31 -3.49
CA MET A 72 6.15 3.65 -3.83
C MET A 72 5.51 4.23 -5.09
N GLU A 73 5.54 5.56 -5.24
CA GLU A 73 4.97 6.25 -6.40
C GLU A 73 5.80 6.13 -7.68
N ALA A 74 7.09 5.84 -7.56
CA ALA A 74 8.03 5.74 -8.68
C ALA A 74 8.10 4.32 -9.23
N ASP A 75 8.09 3.33 -8.34
CA ASP A 75 8.14 1.91 -8.69
C ASP A 75 7.37 1.09 -7.64
N PRO A 76 6.09 0.74 -7.89
CA PRO A 76 5.31 -0.09 -6.99
C PRO A 76 5.86 -1.51 -6.86
N ASP A 77 6.71 -1.95 -7.79
CA ASP A 77 7.34 -3.27 -7.78
C ASP A 77 8.71 -3.26 -7.07
N ALA A 78 9.32 -2.10 -6.84
CA ALA A 78 10.56 -2.00 -6.04
C ALA A 78 10.38 -2.55 -4.62
N GLU A 79 9.21 -2.35 -4.00
CA GLU A 79 8.91 -2.94 -2.69
C GLU A 79 8.69 -4.45 -2.74
N ARG A 80 8.12 -4.94 -3.86
CA ARG A 80 7.92 -6.38 -4.08
C ARG A 80 9.24 -7.11 -4.29
N ARG A 81 10.27 -6.43 -4.81
CA ARG A 81 11.61 -6.99 -4.98
C ARG A 81 12.42 -7.02 -3.68
N ASP A 82 12.27 -6.01 -2.82
CA ASP A 82 12.93 -5.99 -1.50
C ASP A 82 12.27 -6.96 -0.51
N ARG A 83 10.96 -7.23 -0.65
CA ARG A 83 10.31 -8.37 -0.01
C ARG A 83 10.57 -9.62 -0.86
N ASP A 84 11.68 -10.28 -0.60
CA ASP A 84 11.99 -11.64 -1.10
C ASP A 84 11.04 -12.69 -0.46
N GLU A 85 9.74 -12.39 -0.43
CA GLU A 85 8.68 -13.27 0.03
C GLU A 85 8.16 -14.05 -1.17
N PRO A 86 8.23 -15.40 -1.15
CA PRO A 86 7.64 -16.25 -2.18
C PRO A 86 6.16 -15.92 -2.33
N THR A 87 5.82 -15.15 -3.37
CA THR A 87 4.43 -14.79 -3.68
C THR A 87 3.82 -15.78 -4.67
N GLU A 88 4.67 -16.62 -5.27
CA GLU A 88 4.27 -17.76 -6.09
C GLU A 88 4.18 -19.01 -5.20
N ILE A 89 3.06 -19.74 -5.31
CA ILE A 89 2.92 -21.04 -4.66
C ILE A 89 3.80 -22.02 -5.44
N PRO A 90 4.77 -22.69 -4.81
CA PRO A 90 5.62 -23.68 -5.49
C PRO A 90 4.76 -24.76 -6.15
N GLU A 91 5.13 -25.14 -7.38
CA GLU A 91 4.47 -26.24 -8.08
C GLU A 91 4.50 -27.51 -7.21
N GLY A 92 3.35 -28.17 -7.07
CA GLY A 92 3.21 -29.41 -6.28
C GLY A 92 2.80 -29.23 -4.80
N ILE A 93 2.58 -28.01 -4.31
CA ILE A 93 1.98 -27.79 -2.97
C ILE A 93 0.45 -27.82 -3.04
N LEU A 94 -0.12 -27.41 -4.18
CA LEU A 94 -1.57 -27.48 -4.38
C LEU A 94 -1.97 -28.92 -4.76
N PRO A 95 -3.01 -29.48 -4.14
CA PRO A 95 -3.64 -30.70 -4.61
C PRO A 95 -4.04 -30.57 -6.08
N ASP A 96 -3.93 -31.67 -6.84
CA ASP A 96 -4.38 -31.70 -8.22
C ASP A 96 -5.82 -31.21 -8.34
N ARG A 97 -6.07 -30.34 -9.32
CA ARG A 97 -7.40 -29.76 -9.51
C ARG A 97 -8.40 -30.91 -9.74
N PRO A 98 -9.43 -31.04 -8.89
CA PRO A 98 -10.39 -32.11 -9.05
C PRO A 98 -11.11 -31.94 -10.39
N THR A 99 -11.17 -33.04 -11.15
CA THR A 99 -11.77 -33.06 -12.48
C THR A 99 -13.25 -33.45 -12.38
N LYS A 100 -14.01 -33.29 -13.46
CA LYS A 100 -15.43 -33.71 -13.50
C LYS A 100 -15.65 -35.19 -13.17
N ASN A 101 -14.61 -36.01 -13.31
CA ASN A 101 -14.65 -37.45 -13.03
C ASN A 101 -14.34 -37.78 -11.56
N ASP A 102 -13.98 -36.78 -10.75
CA ASP A 102 -13.72 -36.95 -9.33
C ASP A 102 -15.05 -37.23 -8.60
N PRO A 103 -15.17 -38.30 -7.79
CA PRO A 103 -16.42 -38.69 -7.12
C PRO A 103 -17.06 -37.56 -6.32
N SER A 104 -16.22 -36.70 -5.73
CA SER A 104 -16.65 -35.55 -4.94
C SER A 104 -17.29 -34.44 -5.79
N VAL A 105 -16.82 -34.28 -7.03
CA VAL A 105 -17.33 -33.28 -7.98
C VAL A 105 -18.53 -33.82 -8.75
N SER A 106 -18.48 -35.09 -9.18
CA SER A 106 -19.57 -35.73 -9.91
C SER A 106 -20.86 -35.78 -9.08
N ALA A 107 -20.76 -36.08 -7.78
CA ALA A 107 -21.92 -36.09 -6.88
C ALA A 107 -22.62 -34.72 -6.75
N ILE A 108 -21.88 -33.62 -6.93
CA ILE A 108 -22.42 -32.25 -6.92
C ILE A 108 -23.04 -31.92 -8.28
N LEU A 109 -22.43 -32.40 -9.37
CA LEU A 109 -22.93 -32.18 -10.74
C LEU A 109 -24.20 -33.01 -11.06
N ASP A 110 -24.33 -34.19 -10.44
CA ASP A 110 -25.48 -35.08 -10.62
C ASP A 110 -26.70 -34.66 -9.77
N ALA A 111 -26.53 -33.72 -8.84
CA ALA A 111 -27.65 -33.10 -8.15
C ALA A 111 -28.45 -32.23 -9.12
N ALA A 112 -29.79 -32.28 -9.03
CA ALA A 112 -30.66 -31.44 -9.86
C ALA A 112 -30.24 -29.97 -9.68
N PRO A 113 -29.94 -29.23 -10.76
CA PRO A 113 -29.48 -27.86 -10.65
C PRO A 113 -30.56 -27.01 -9.97
N ASP A 114 -30.16 -26.30 -8.93
CA ASP A 114 -30.96 -25.26 -8.32
C ASP A 114 -31.05 -24.08 -9.30
N ASP A 115 -32.26 -23.65 -9.64
CA ASP A 115 -32.49 -22.54 -10.58
C ASP A 115 -31.75 -21.26 -10.12
N ASP A 116 -31.67 -21.04 -8.80
CA ASP A 116 -30.95 -19.90 -8.21
C ASP A 116 -29.43 -19.99 -8.45
N LEU A 117 -28.85 -21.19 -8.33
CA LEU A 117 -27.43 -21.42 -8.60
C LEU A 117 -27.10 -21.29 -10.08
N ALA A 118 -28.00 -21.70 -10.97
CA ALA A 118 -27.83 -21.58 -12.41
C ALA A 118 -27.80 -20.11 -12.86
N GLU A 119 -28.70 -19.28 -12.33
CA GLU A 119 -28.72 -17.84 -12.60
C GLU A 119 -27.48 -17.14 -12.03
N TYR A 120 -27.06 -17.50 -10.82
CA TYR A 120 -25.85 -16.96 -10.21
C TYR A 120 -24.58 -17.33 -10.99
N ASN A 121 -24.42 -18.59 -11.41
CA ASN A 121 -23.29 -19.02 -12.22
C ASN A 121 -23.25 -18.32 -13.60
N LYS A 122 -24.42 -18.05 -14.18
CA LYS A 122 -24.54 -17.26 -15.42
C LYS A 122 -24.10 -15.81 -15.19
N TYR A 123 -24.48 -15.21 -14.07
CA TYR A 123 -24.04 -13.87 -13.68
C TYR A 123 -22.51 -13.80 -13.49
N LEU A 124 -21.90 -14.79 -12.81
CA LEU A 124 -20.45 -14.86 -12.64
C LEU A 124 -19.70 -15.02 -13.98
N ALA A 125 -20.23 -15.85 -14.89
CA ALA A 125 -19.64 -16.02 -16.22
C ALA A 125 -19.74 -14.75 -17.08
N GLU A 126 -20.77 -13.93 -16.87
CA GLU A 126 -20.89 -12.63 -17.52
C GLU A 126 -19.88 -11.63 -16.97
N LEU A 127 -19.63 -11.65 -15.66
CA LEU A 127 -18.63 -10.81 -15.01
C LEU A 127 -17.20 -11.16 -15.45
N ASP A 128 -16.89 -12.44 -15.63
CA ASP A 128 -15.59 -12.91 -16.11
C ASP A 128 -15.31 -12.48 -17.57
N LYS A 129 -16.34 -12.45 -18.42
CA LYS A 129 -16.25 -11.93 -19.80
C LYS A 129 -16.12 -10.41 -19.85
N HIS A 130 -16.56 -9.73 -18.81
CA HIS A 130 -16.47 -8.28 -18.66
C HIS A 130 -15.61 -7.92 -17.44
N PRO A 131 -14.31 -8.26 -17.44
CA PRO A 131 -13.42 -7.81 -16.39
C PRO A 131 -13.42 -6.29 -16.42
N LYS A 132 -13.84 -5.67 -15.31
CA LYS A 132 -13.82 -4.22 -15.17
C LYS A 132 -12.38 -3.74 -15.36
N HIS A 133 -12.12 -3.16 -16.53
CA HIS A 133 -10.93 -2.37 -16.81
C HIS A 133 -11.16 -0.99 -16.19
N ASP A 134 -10.83 -0.89 -14.91
CA ASP A 134 -10.70 0.39 -14.19
C ASP A 134 -9.24 0.86 -14.22
#